data_AF-A0A951A779-F1
#
_entry.id   AF-A0A951A779-F1
#
_cell.length_a   1.000
_cell.length_b   1.000
_cell.length_c   1.000
_cell.angle_alpha   90.00
_cell.angle_beta   90.00
_cell.angle_gamma   90.00
#
_symmetry.space_group_name_H-M   'P 1'
#
loop_
_entity.id
_entity.type
_entity.pdbx_description
1 polymer ?
#
loop_
_entity_poly.entity_id
_entity_poly.type
_entity_poly.pdbx_seq_one_letter_code
_entity_poly.pdbx_strand_id
1 'polypeptide(L)'
;MTSKPTETFARGDLHDDIVYPSAVPFVIVHLVCFAAIWTGITWGAVATGIGLYWLRIFSIGAGYHRYFSHRSYSTSRFFQFMLAFMSQTTTQKSVLWWAAKHRDHHLHSDTIGDVHSPRHKGFIY
;
A
#
# COMPACT_ATOMS: atom_id res chain seq x y z
N MET A 1 -3.83 -36.29 29.49
CA MET A 1 -3.15 -34.99 29.30
C MET A 1 -2.24 -35.15 28.08
N THR A 2 -2.81 -35.06 26.88
CA THR A 2 -2.09 -35.26 25.62
C THR A 2 -1.65 -33.89 25.12
N SER A 3 -0.35 -33.62 25.19
CA SER A 3 0.25 -32.40 24.65
C SER A 3 -0.03 -32.33 23.16
N LYS A 4 -0.76 -31.29 22.72
CA LYS A 4 -0.87 -30.98 21.29
C LYS A 4 0.55 -30.79 20.73
N PRO A 5 0.88 -31.34 19.56
CA PRO A 5 2.08 -30.92 18.87
C PRO A 5 1.86 -29.46 18.48
N THR A 6 2.67 -28.57 19.05
CA THR A 6 2.84 -27.23 18.52
C THR A 6 3.50 -27.42 17.17
N GLU A 7 2.71 -27.43 16.10
CA GLU A 7 3.23 -27.24 14.75
C GLU A 7 3.80 -25.84 14.70
N THR A 8 5.06 -25.73 15.14
CA THR A 8 5.98 -24.70 14.74
C THR A 8 6.09 -24.87 13.22
N PHE A 9 5.19 -24.22 12.49
CA PHE A 9 5.42 -23.91 11.10
C PHE A 9 6.70 -23.08 11.10
N ALA A 10 7.81 -23.79 10.95
CA ALA A 10 9.04 -23.27 10.41
C ALA A 10 8.67 -22.69 9.04
N ARG A 11 8.16 -21.46 9.04
CA ARG A 11 8.22 -20.59 7.88
C ARG A 11 9.67 -20.17 7.84
N GLY A 12 10.47 -21.05 7.23
CA GLY A 12 11.83 -20.72 6.83
C GLY A 12 11.81 -19.40 6.06
N ASP A 13 12.99 -18.78 6.04
CA ASP A 13 13.41 -17.90 4.95
C ASP A 13 12.36 -16.95 4.37
N LEU A 14 11.70 -16.17 5.22
CA LEU A 14 11.12 -14.92 4.73
C LEU A 14 12.31 -14.05 4.32
N HIS A 15 12.68 -14.13 3.05
CA HIS A 15 13.61 -13.22 2.39
C HIS A 15 13.14 -11.78 2.67
N ASP A 16 13.69 -11.18 3.72
CA ASP A 16 13.59 -9.75 4.06
C ASP A 16 14.54 -8.92 3.18
N ASP A 17 14.95 -9.46 2.03
CA ASP A 17 15.86 -8.80 1.14
C ASP A 17 15.13 -7.64 0.47
N ILE A 18 15.58 -6.44 0.78
CA ILE A 18 15.28 -5.26 -0.04
C ILE A 18 15.73 -5.61 -1.45
N VAL A 19 14.76 -5.78 -2.35
CA VAL A 19 15.06 -5.96 -3.77
C VAL A 19 15.53 -4.60 -4.27
N TYR A 20 16.83 -4.31 -4.10
CA TYR A 20 17.44 -3.01 -4.41
C TYR A 20 17.10 -2.48 -5.81
N PRO A 21 16.99 -3.31 -6.88
CA PRO A 21 16.52 -2.83 -8.17
C PRO A 21 15.10 -2.24 -8.13
N SER A 22 14.22 -2.75 -7.27
CA SER A 22 12.85 -2.25 -7.10
C SER A 22 12.78 -0.96 -6.28
N ALA A 23 13.83 -0.61 -5.52
CA ALA A 23 13.91 0.64 -4.75
C ALA A 23 14.27 1.85 -5.63
N VAL A 24 14.97 1.62 -6.76
CA VAL A 24 15.45 2.67 -7.65
C VAL A 24 14.32 3.59 -8.15
N PRO A 25 13.18 3.09 -8.67
CA PRO A 25 12.07 3.95 -9.09
C PRO A 25 11.50 4.82 -7.96
N PHE A 26 11.49 4.31 -6.72
CA PHE A 26 11.04 5.08 -5.56
C PHE A 26 12.00 6.21 -5.24
N VAL A 27 13.32 5.99 -5.26
CA VAL A 27 14.28 7.08 -5.05
C VAL A 27 14.15 8.14 -6.15
N ILE A 28 14.07 7.71 -7.41
CA ILE A 28 13.96 8.63 -8.56
C ILE A 28 12.71 9.51 -8.46
N VAL A 29 11.53 8.94 -8.14
CA VAL A 29 10.30 9.75 -8.08
C VAL A 29 10.37 10.84 -7.01
N HIS A 30 11.04 10.59 -5.88
CA HIS A 30 11.23 11.61 -4.85
C HIS A 30 12.23 12.68 -5.28
N LEU A 31 13.33 12.30 -5.96
CA LEU A 31 14.31 13.25 -6.45
C LEU A 31 13.75 14.15 -7.56
N VAL A 32 12.90 13.61 -8.44
CA VAL A 32 12.24 14.37 -9.51
C VAL A 32 11.34 15.47 -8.96
N CYS A 33 10.79 15.35 -7.76
CA CYS A 33 10.01 16.42 -7.13
C CYS A 33 10.80 17.73 -6.99
N PHE A 34 12.12 17.68 -6.79
CA PHE A 34 12.95 18.88 -6.72
C PHE A 34 13.00 19.64 -8.05
N ALA A 35 12.77 18.97 -9.18
CA ALA A 35 12.71 19.64 -10.48
C ALA A 35 11.66 20.76 -10.50
N ALA A 36 10.61 20.67 -9.68
CA ALA A 36 9.56 21.68 -9.54
C ALA A 36 10.09 23.08 -9.14
N ILE A 37 11.27 23.18 -8.53
CA ILE A 37 11.91 24.47 -8.19
C ILE A 37 12.19 25.30 -9.45
N TRP A 38 12.46 24.64 -10.58
CA TRP A 38 12.85 25.30 -11.83
C TRP A 38 11.75 25.32 -12.90
N THR A 39 10.54 24.85 -12.60
CA THR A 39 9.46 24.73 -13.61
C THR A 39 8.62 25.99 -13.81
N GLY A 40 8.75 26.99 -12.93
CA GLY A 40 7.85 28.17 -12.94
C GLY A 40 6.42 27.81 -12.54
N ILE A 41 6.26 27.16 -11.38
CA ILE A 41 4.99 26.65 -10.84
C ILE A 41 3.86 27.66 -11.00
N THR A 42 2.77 27.22 -11.64
CA THR A 42 1.55 28.01 -11.80
C THR A 42 0.51 27.64 -10.74
N TRP A 43 -0.42 28.54 -10.45
CA TRP A 43 -1.56 28.24 -9.56
C TRP A 43 -2.42 27.08 -10.07
N GLY A 44 -2.52 26.91 -11.40
CA GLY A 44 -3.19 25.76 -12.00
C GLY A 44 -2.49 24.44 -11.62
N ALA A 45 -1.17 24.39 -11.71
CA ALA A 45 -0.39 23.21 -11.31
C ALA A 45 -0.55 22.89 -9.82
N VAL A 46 -0.55 23.91 -8.95
CA VAL A 46 -0.81 23.74 -7.50
C VAL A 46 -2.21 23.17 -7.26
N ALA A 47 -3.23 23.75 -7.88
CA ALA A 47 -4.61 23.30 -7.74
C ALA A 47 -4.78 21.85 -8.24
N THR A 48 -4.18 21.50 -9.38
CA THR A 48 -4.15 20.13 -9.89
C THR A 48 -3.45 19.17 -8.91
N GLY A 49 -2.30 19.56 -8.35
CA GLY A 49 -1.57 18.75 -7.37
C GLY A 49 -2.41 18.45 -6.12
N ILE A 50 -3.03 19.47 -5.55
CA ILE A 50 -3.92 19.33 -4.38
C ILE A 50 -5.15 18.47 -4.72
N GLY A 51 -5.78 18.71 -5.87
CA GLY A 51 -6.94 17.94 -6.31
C GLY A 51 -6.62 16.46 -6.49
N LEU A 52 -5.50 16.14 -7.16
CA LEU A 52 -5.05 14.77 -7.36
C LEU A 52 -4.64 14.10 -6.03
N TYR A 53 -4.03 14.84 -5.10
CA TYR A 53 -3.71 14.32 -3.77
C TYR A 53 -4.96 13.83 -3.06
N TRP A 54 -5.99 14.68 -2.92
CA TRP A 54 -7.22 14.30 -2.23
C TRP A 54 -7.98 13.18 -2.93
N LEU A 55 -8.05 13.21 -4.26
CA LEU A 55 -8.66 12.14 -5.06
C LEU A 55 -7.98 10.78 -4.78
N ARG A 56 -6.65 10.76 -4.72
CA ARG A 56 -5.87 9.55 -4.46
C ARG A 56 -6.01 9.05 -3.03
N ILE A 57 -5.98 9.95 -2.03
CA ILE A 57 -6.24 9.60 -0.63
C ILE A 57 -7.62 8.98 -0.47
N PHE A 58 -8.65 9.58 -1.09
CA PHE A 58 -10.00 9.01 -1.11
C PHE A 58 -10.00 7.63 -1.76
N SER A 59 -9.29 7.46 -2.89
CA SER A 59 -9.25 6.19 -3.62
C SER A 59 -8.61 5.07 -2.81
N ILE A 60 -7.55 5.35 -2.05
CA ILE A 60 -6.93 4.38 -1.13
C ILE A 60 -7.93 4.00 -0.03
N GLY A 61 -8.55 4.99 0.61
CA GLY A 61 -9.47 4.76 1.73
C GLY A 61 -10.75 4.04 1.32
N ALA A 62 -11.40 4.48 0.25
CA ALA A 62 -12.65 3.92 -0.23
C ALA A 62 -12.40 2.60 -1.00
N GLY A 63 -11.51 2.62 -1.98
CA GLY A 63 -11.23 1.50 -2.88
C GLY A 63 -10.38 0.42 -2.20
N TYR A 64 -9.06 0.62 -2.15
CA TYR A 64 -8.14 -0.39 -1.61
C TYR A 64 -8.53 -0.89 -0.23
N HIS A 65 -8.74 0.03 0.71
CA HIS A 65 -8.95 -0.30 2.10
C HIS A 65 -10.37 -0.82 2.37
N ARG A 66 -11.39 0.04 2.29
CA ARG A 66 -12.75 -0.33 2.71
C ARG A 66 -13.42 -1.31 1.75
N TYR A 67 -13.34 -1.09 0.45
CA TYR A 67 -14.04 -1.93 -0.51
C TYR A 67 -13.32 -3.25 -0.78
N PHE A 68 -12.09 -3.22 -1.29
CA PHE A 68 -11.39 -4.43 -1.74
C PHE A 68 -10.84 -5.27 -0.59
N SER A 69 -10.36 -4.64 0.49
CA SER A 69 -9.79 -5.37 1.62
C SER A 69 -10.84 -5.76 2.65
N HIS A 70 -11.67 -4.84 3.10
CA HIS A 70 -12.61 -5.07 4.20
C HIS A 70 -14.05 -5.37 3.79
N ARG A 71 -14.40 -5.22 2.51
CA ARG A 71 -15.77 -5.43 1.99
C ARG A 71 -16.82 -4.64 2.80
N SER A 72 -16.49 -3.42 3.24
CA SER A 72 -17.35 -2.63 4.14
C SER A 72 -18.64 -2.14 3.49
N TYR A 73 -18.76 -2.21 2.16
CA TYR A 73 -19.95 -1.82 1.42
C TYR A 73 -20.03 -2.54 0.07
N SER A 74 -21.20 -2.48 -0.56
CA SER A 74 -21.47 -3.02 -1.89
C SER A 74 -21.79 -1.89 -2.87
N THR A 75 -21.42 -2.04 -4.14
CA THR A 75 -21.72 -1.06 -5.20
C THR A 75 -21.82 -1.74 -6.58
N SER A 76 -22.26 -1.02 -7.60
CA SER A 76 -22.45 -1.54 -8.97
C SER A 76 -21.12 -1.93 -9.63
N ARG A 77 -21.16 -2.75 -10.69
CA ARG A 77 -19.96 -3.16 -11.44
C ARG A 77 -19.17 -1.97 -11.99
N PHE A 78 -19.88 -0.94 -12.47
CA PHE A 78 -19.28 0.30 -12.95
C PHE A 78 -18.48 0.99 -11.84
N PHE A 79 -19.07 1.16 -10.65
CA PHE A 79 -18.37 1.80 -9.53
C PHE A 79 -17.22 0.95 -8.98
N GLN A 80 -17.32 -0.37 -9.04
CA GLN A 80 -16.19 -1.24 -8.70
C GLN A 80 -15.00 -1.01 -9.62
N PHE A 81 -15.27 -0.91 -10.92
CA PHE A 81 -14.24 -0.58 -11.92
C PHE A 81 -13.66 0.81 -11.67
N MET A 82 -14.49 1.83 -11.40
CA MET A 82 -14.02 3.17 -11.07
C MET A 82 -13.14 3.18 -9.81
N LEU A 83 -13.55 2.50 -8.74
CA LEU A 83 -12.73 2.37 -7.53
C LEU A 83 -11.40 1.66 -7.80
N ALA A 84 -11.41 0.58 -8.59
CA ALA A 84 -10.19 -0.13 -8.95
C ALA A 84 -9.26 0.77 -9.79
N PHE A 85 -9.79 1.41 -10.82
CA PHE A 85 -9.06 2.31 -11.70
C PHE A 85 -8.42 3.45 -10.93
N MET A 86 -9.20 4.19 -10.12
CA MET A 86 -8.69 5.30 -9.33
C MET A 86 -7.64 4.83 -8.31
N SER A 87 -7.85 3.67 -7.68
CA SER A 87 -6.85 3.09 -6.76
C SER A 87 -5.53 2.80 -7.47
N GLN A 88 -5.56 2.29 -8.71
CA GLN A 88 -4.33 2.03 -9.48
C GLN A 88 -3.54 3.30 -9.81
N THR A 89 -4.20 4.47 -9.93
CA THR A 89 -3.49 5.76 -10.15
C THR A 89 -2.58 6.19 -9.01
N THR A 90 -2.61 5.48 -7.88
CA THR A 90 -1.79 5.74 -6.68
C THR A 90 -0.47 4.96 -6.66
N THR A 91 -0.25 4.08 -7.66
CA THR A 91 0.98 3.30 -7.85
C THR A 91 1.39 2.39 -6.67
N GLN A 92 0.43 1.86 -5.92
CA GLN A 92 0.65 0.95 -4.77
C GLN A 92 0.44 -0.54 -5.09
N LYS A 93 0.88 -0.99 -6.28
CA LYS A 93 0.63 -2.34 -6.84
C LYS A 93 -0.87 -2.61 -7.12
N SER A 94 -1.21 -3.83 -7.52
CA SER A 94 -2.56 -4.19 -7.94
C SER A 94 -3.55 -4.24 -6.76
N VAL A 95 -4.84 -4.01 -7.04
CA VAL A 95 -5.93 -4.12 -6.03
C VAL A 95 -5.96 -5.46 -5.32
N LEU A 96 -5.64 -6.55 -6.03
CA LEU A 96 -5.60 -7.88 -5.43
C LEU A 96 -4.39 -8.05 -4.51
N TRP A 97 -3.21 -7.58 -4.93
CA TRP A 97 -2.01 -7.63 -4.11
C TRP A 97 -2.19 -6.80 -2.84
N TRP A 98 -2.69 -5.58 -2.98
CA TRP A 98 -2.92 -4.67 -1.85
C TRP A 98 -3.90 -5.28 -0.86
N ALA A 99 -5.03 -5.81 -1.35
CA ALA A 99 -6.03 -6.42 -0.47
C ALA A 99 -5.53 -7.69 0.24
N ALA A 100 -4.74 -8.52 -0.43
CA ALA A 100 -4.15 -9.70 0.19
C ALA A 100 -3.16 -9.29 1.30
N LYS A 101 -2.25 -8.36 1.01
CA LYS A 101 -1.27 -7.87 1.99
C LYS A 101 -1.90 -7.11 3.15
N HIS A 102 -2.95 -6.34 2.89
CA HIS A 102 -3.66 -5.62 3.94
C HIS A 102 -4.38 -6.58 4.91
N ARG A 103 -4.99 -7.65 4.38
CA ARG A 103 -5.59 -8.71 5.21
C ARG A 103 -4.56 -9.50 5.99
N ASP A 104 -3.43 -9.82 5.36
CA ASP A 104 -2.30 -10.50 6.01
C ASP A 104 -1.73 -9.66 7.17
N HIS A 105 -1.57 -8.35 6.96
CA HIS A 105 -1.19 -7.40 8.01
C HIS A 105 -2.22 -7.40 9.15
N HIS A 106 -3.52 -7.28 8.87
CA HIS A 106 -4.53 -7.32 9.94
C HIS A 106 -4.57 -8.65 10.72
N LEU A 107 -4.31 -9.77 10.04
CA LEU A 107 -4.28 -11.09 10.69
C LEU A 107 -3.08 -11.23 11.63
N HIS A 108 -1.94 -10.65 11.27
CA HIS A 108 -0.67 -10.79 11.99
C HIS A 108 -0.21 -9.51 12.71
N SER A 109 -1.05 -8.48 12.79
CA SER A 109 -0.70 -7.17 13.34
C SER A 109 -0.04 -7.30 14.70
N ASP A 110 1.05 -6.54 14.90
CA ASP A 110 1.84 -6.53 16.14
C ASP A 110 2.50 -7.86 16.51
N THR A 111 2.47 -8.86 15.63
CA THR A 111 3.23 -10.10 15.74
C THR A 111 4.48 -10.05 14.86
N ILE A 112 5.40 -11.01 15.07
CA ILE A 112 6.61 -11.17 14.24
C ILE A 112 6.25 -11.44 12.76
N GLY A 113 5.04 -11.97 12.50
CA GLY A 113 4.55 -12.25 11.14
C GLY A 113 4.09 -11.02 10.37
N ASP A 114 3.92 -9.86 11.02
CA ASP A 114 3.59 -8.61 10.32
C ASP A 114 4.84 -8.01 9.66
N VAL A 115 4.89 -8.14 8.34
CA VAL A 115 6.00 -7.71 7.50
C VAL A 115 6.26 -6.20 7.53
N HIS A 116 5.34 -5.37 8.03
CA HIS A 116 5.55 -3.92 8.17
C HIS A 116 5.39 -3.43 9.63
N SER A 117 5.56 -4.31 10.62
CA SER A 117 5.40 -3.93 12.03
C SER A 117 6.51 -2.98 12.49
N PRO A 118 6.20 -1.73 12.90
CA PRO A 118 7.24 -0.82 13.42
C PRO A 118 7.88 -1.33 14.70
N ARG A 119 7.18 -2.18 15.46
CA ARG A 119 7.65 -2.78 16.71
C ARG A 119 8.74 -3.83 16.48
N HIS A 120 8.56 -4.67 15.45
CA HIS A 120 9.46 -5.81 15.20
C HIS A 120 10.49 -5.53 14.09
N LYS A 121 10.18 -4.61 13.17
CA LYS A 121 11.03 -4.26 12.03
C LYS A 121 11.73 -2.91 12.17
N GLY A 122 11.20 -2.00 12.99
CA GLY A 122 11.71 -0.65 13.19
C GLY A 122 11.09 0.38 12.23
N PHE A 123 11.42 1.66 12.44
CA PHE A 123 10.79 2.78 11.72
C PHE A 123 11.25 2.95 10.25
N ILE A 124 12.46 2.51 9.92
CA ILE A 124 13.10 2.71 8.61
C ILE A 124 12.98 1.47 7.70
N TYR A 125 12.33 0.41 8.20
CA TYR A 125 12.17 -0.86 7.49
C TYR A 125 10.98 -0.85 6.53
#